data_AF-A0A150NY31-F1
#
_entry.id   AF-A0A150NY31-F1
#
_cell.length_a   1.000
_cell.length_b   1.000
_cell.length_c   1.000
_cell.angle_alpha   90.00
_cell.angle_beta   90.00
_cell.angle_gamma   90.00
#
_symmetry.space_group_name_H-M   'P 1'
#
loop_
_entity.id
_entity.type
_entity.pdbx_description
1 polymer ?
#
loop_
_entity_poly.entity_id
_entity_poly.type
_entity_poly.pdbx_seq_one_letter_code
_entity_poly.pdbx_strand_id
1 'polypeptide(L)' 'MLIFSTDLAPVEKLHLLSQLYISQLKGCFVVKEKKQKTTIIGVVRELSPQTLSIRTNEEYRLIEVADILEIRLWEEGIYD' A
#
# COMPACT_ATOMS: atom_id res chain seq x y z
N MET A 1 -14.05 3.37 5.00
CA MET A 1 -13.03 2.41 4.55
C MET A 1 -13.49 1.79 3.24
N LEU A 2 -13.09 2.36 2.11
CA LEU A 2 -13.36 1.78 0.79
C LEU A 2 -12.36 0.64 0.53
N ILE A 3 -12.87 -0.54 0.21
CA ILE A 3 -12.06 -1.73 -0.06
C ILE A 3 -11.76 -1.71 -1.56
N PHE A 4 -10.51 -1.42 -1.93
CA PHE A 4 -10.19 -1.19 -3.34
C PHE A 4 -9.91 -2.45 -4.14
N SER A 5 -9.50 -3.59 -3.53
CA SER A 5 -9.64 -4.94 -4.10
C SER A 5 -8.95 -6.01 -3.25
N THR A 6 -9.51 -7.21 -3.25
CA THR A 6 -8.89 -8.49 -2.82
C THR A 6 -8.55 -9.31 -4.07
N ASP A 7 -7.33 -9.84 -4.17
CA ASP A 7 -6.88 -10.72 -5.28
C ASP A 7 -6.53 -10.00 -6.61
N LEU A 8 -5.80 -8.89 -6.53
CA LEU A 8 -5.36 -8.15 -7.73
C LEU A 8 -4.30 -8.91 -8.54
N ALA A 9 -4.52 -9.03 -9.85
CA ALA A 9 -3.47 -9.40 -10.79
C ALA A 9 -2.27 -8.41 -10.67
N PRO A 10 -1.03 -8.83 -10.97
CA PRO A 10 0.17 -7.99 -10.76
C PRO A 10 0.07 -6.60 -11.40
N VAL A 11 -0.57 -6.50 -12.56
CA VAL A 11 -0.79 -5.24 -13.29
C VAL A 11 -1.69 -4.27 -12.52
N GLU A 12 -2.75 -4.77 -11.87
CA GLU A 12 -3.69 -3.91 -11.15
C GLU A 12 -3.11 -3.42 -9.83
N LYS A 13 -2.27 -4.24 -9.15
CA LYS A 13 -1.50 -3.78 -7.99
C LYS A 13 -0.62 -2.60 -8.36
N LEU A 14 0.15 -2.73 -9.44
CA LEU A 14 1.03 -1.65 -9.91
C LEU A 14 0.24 -0.40 -10.31
N HIS A 15 -0.94 -0.56 -10.91
CA HIS A 15 -1.81 0.56 -11.23
C HIS A 15 -2.27 1.32 -9.98
N LEU A 16 -2.78 0.60 -8.96
CA LEU A 16 -3.18 1.20 -7.69
C LEU A 16 -2.02 1.86 -6.96
N LEU A 17 -0.85 1.21 -6.92
CA LEU A 17 0.37 1.78 -6.34
C LEU A 17 0.80 3.05 -7.06
N SER A 18 0.68 3.08 -8.40
CA SER A 18 0.99 4.26 -9.21
C SER A 18 0.05 5.42 -8.89
N GLN A 19 -1.25 5.14 -8.70
CA GLN A 19 -2.21 6.16 -8.27
C GLN A 19 -1.88 6.70 -6.87
N LEU A 20 -1.58 5.83 -5.91
CA LEU A 20 -1.20 6.23 -4.55
C LEU A 20 0.08 7.06 -4.54
N TYR A 21 1.05 6.69 -5.38
CA TYR A 21 2.31 7.40 -5.55
C TYR A 21 2.11 8.78 -6.18
N ILE A 22 1.38 8.89 -7.29
CA ILE A 22 1.15 10.17 -7.98
C ILE A 22 0.33 11.12 -7.09
N SER A 23 -0.75 10.61 -6.50
CA SER A 23 -1.65 11.40 -5.66
C SER A 23 -1.10 11.64 -4.24
N GLN A 24 0.04 11.02 -3.90
CA GLN A 24 0.65 11.07 -2.56
C GLN A 24 -0.36 10.77 -1.43
N LEU A 25 -1.28 9.84 -1.68
CA LEU A 25 -2.35 9.48 -0.75
C LEU A 25 -1.87 8.43 0.25
N LYS A 26 -2.44 8.44 1.46
CA LYS A 26 -2.24 7.37 2.43
C LYS A 26 -2.93 6.10 1.92
N GLY A 27 -2.14 5.05 1.75
CA GLY A 27 -2.61 3.70 1.51
C GLY A 27 -2.50 2.85 2.77
N CYS A 28 -3.31 1.81 2.83
CA CYS A 28 -3.25 0.71 3.77
C CYS A 28 -2.87 -0.55 3.00
N PHE A 29 -1.71 -1.09 3.31
CA PHE A 29 -1.08 -2.20 2.60
C PHE A 29 -1.03 -3.41 3.52
N VAL A 30 -1.70 -4.49 3.14
CA VAL A 30 -1.59 -5.77 3.84
C VAL A 30 -0.48 -6.56 3.16
N VAL A 31 0.59 -6.83 3.87
CA VAL A 31 1.74 -7.57 3.33
C VAL A 31 1.96 -8.87 4.10
N LYS A 32 2.47 -9.88 3.39
CA LYS A 32 2.82 -11.16 3.96
C LYS A 32 4.27 -11.12 4.44
N GLU A 33 4.49 -10.97 5.73
CA GLU A 33 5.81 -11.11 6.32
C GLU A 33 5.97 -12.51 6.93
N LYS A 34 6.80 -13.33 6.29
CA LYS A 34 7.09 -14.72 6.70
C LYS A 34 5.82 -15.58 6.80
N LYS A 35 5.24 -15.67 8.00
CA LYS A 35 4.04 -16.46 8.32
C LYS A 35 2.87 -15.59 8.82
N GLN A 36 3.04 -14.28 8.86
CA GLN A 36 2.08 -13.35 9.44
C GLN A 36 1.66 -12.34 8.37
N LYS A 37 0.42 -11.88 8.45
CA LYS A 37 -0.02 -10.73 7.68
C LYS A 37 0.20 -9.50 8.55
N THR A 38 0.95 -8.53 8.06
CA THR A 38 1.06 -7.22 8.72
C THR A 38 0.35 -6.17 7.88
N THR A 39 -0.13 -5.12 8.54
CA THR A 39 -0.77 -3.99 7.87
C THR A 39 0.09 -2.76 8.06
N ILE A 40 0.45 -2.12 6.96
CA ILE A 40 1.26 -0.90 6.93
C ILE A 40 0.39 0.22 6.41
N ILE A 41 0.31 1.33 7.14
CA ILE A 41 -0.44 2.52 6.74
C ILE A 41 0.57 3.64 6.52
N GLY A 42 0.51 4.26 5.34
CA GLY A 42 1.44 5.33 5.00
C GLY A 42 1.33 5.79 3.56
N VAL A 43 2.23 6.67 3.16
CA VAL A 43 2.27 7.25 1.80
C VAL A 43 3.40 6.60 1.00
N VAL A 44 3.14 6.25 -0.25
CA VAL A 44 4.17 5.72 -1.17
C VAL A 44 5.11 6.85 -1.57
N ARG A 45 6.40 6.75 -1.21
CA ARG A 45 7.43 7.74 -1.54
C ARG A 45 8.31 7.33 -2.70
N GLU A 46 8.52 6.03 -2.87
CA GLU A 46 9.24 5.47 -4.02
C GLU A 46 8.51 4.23 -4.49
N LEU A 47 8.35 4.10 -5.80
CA LEU A 47 7.69 2.96 -6.43
C LEU A 47 8.61 2.38 -7.51
N SER A 48 8.91 1.09 -7.37
CA SER A 48 9.61 0.28 -8.36
C SER A 48 8.74 -0.91 -8.77
N PRO A 49 9.04 -1.58 -9.90
CA PRO A 49 8.28 -2.75 -10.33
C PRO A 49 8.31 -3.92 -9.34
N GLN A 50 9.36 -3.99 -8.52
CA GLN A 50 9.61 -5.09 -7.56
C GLN A 50 9.34 -4.68 -6.12
N THR A 51 9.59 -3.42 -5.77
CA THR A 51 9.56 -2.92 -4.39
C THR A 51 8.88 -1.56 -4.31
N LEU A 52 8.39 -1.21 -3.12
CA LEU A 52 8.00 0.16 -2.83
C LEU A 52 8.46 0.61 -1.44
N SER A 53 8.71 1.91 -1.33
CA SER A 53 9.05 2.57 -0.08
C SER A 53 7.84 3.34 0.42
N ILE A 54 7.36 2.98 1.61
CA ILE A 54 6.23 3.61 2.28
C ILE A 54 6.77 4.45 3.43
N ARG A 55 6.41 5.74 3.45
CA ARG A 55 6.61 6.58 4.62
C ARG A 55 5.43 6.40 5.57
N THR A 56 5.67 5.73 6.70
CA THR A 56 4.76 5.72 7.84
C THR A 56 5.02 6.96 8.72
N ASN A 57 4.21 7.16 9.75
CA ASN A 57 4.41 8.28 10.69
C ASN A 57 5.76 8.18 11.44
N GLU A 58 6.25 6.96 11.67
CA GLU A 58 7.44 6.69 12.48
C GLU A 58 8.68 6.55 11.60
N GLU A 59 8.61 5.74 10.54
CA GLU A 59 9.78 5.34 9.75
C GLU A 59 9.47 5.17 8.24
N TYR A 60 10.47 4.79 7.46
CA TYR A 60 10.29 4.31 6.09
C TYR A 60 10.27 2.78 6.11
N ARG A 61 9.31 2.19 5.41
CA ARG A 61 9.14 0.75 5.26
C ARG A 61 9.34 0.38 3.80
N LEU A 62 10.37 -0.41 3.52
CA LEU A 62 10.57 -1.02 2.22
C LEU A 62 9.82 -2.35 2.18
N ILE A 63 8.97 -2.56 1.17
CA ILE A 63 8.23 -3.80 0.98
C ILE A 63 8.30 -4.28 -0.47
N GLU A 64 8.25 -5.59 -0.67
CA GLU A 64 8.16 -6.17 -2.01
C GLU A 64 6.72 -6.15 -2.52
N VAL A 65 6.52 -5.80 -3.79
CA VAL A 65 5.20 -5.80 -4.44
C VAL A 65 4.60 -7.21 -4.47
N ALA A 66 5.45 -8.23 -4.56
CA ALA A 66 5.06 -9.64 -4.53
C ALA A 66 4.45 -10.05 -3.17
N ASP A 67 4.91 -9.47 -2.07
CA ASP A 67 4.42 -9.76 -0.72
C ASP A 67 3.15 -8.99 -0.36
N ILE A 68 2.75 -8.00 -1.17
CA ILE A 68 1.48 -7.28 -0.98
C ILE A 68 0.32 -8.22 -1.28
N LEU A 69 -0.47 -8.49 -0.27
CA LEU A 69 -1.69 -9.28 -0.36
C LEU A 69 -2.88 -8.40 -0.74
N GLU A 70 -2.94 -7.18 -0.20
CA GLU A 70 -4.09 -6.29 -0.37
C GLU A 70 -3.64 -4.82 -0.30
N ILE A 71 -4.30 -3.98 -1.09
CA ILE A 71 -4.10 -2.53 -1.09
C ILE A 71 -5.46 -1.88 -0.88
N ARG A 72 -5.53 -0.98 0.10
CA ARG A 72 -6.71 -0.19 0.43
C ARG A 72 -6.33 1.29 0.47
N LEU A 73 -7.24 2.17 0.06
CA LEU A 73 -7.04 3.59 0.29
C LEU A 73 -7.38 3.88 1.75
N TRP A 74 -6.46 4.54 2.44
CA TRP A 74 -6.73 5.06 3.77
C TRP A 74 -7.27 6.48 3.63
N GLU A 75 -8.59 6.58 3.54
CA GLU A 75 -9.26 7.86 3.80
C GLU A 75 -9.27 8.06 5.31
N GLU A 76 -8.52 9.06 5.79
CA GLU A 76 -8.83 9.63 7.10
C GLU A 76 -10.27 10.10 7.01
N GLY A 77 -11.15 9.44 7.75
CA GLY A 77 -12.54 9.84 7.82
C GLY A 77 -12.59 11.33 8.11
N ILE A 78 -13.32 12.07 7.28
CA ILE A 78 -14.05 13.24 7.72
C ILE A 78 -14.93 12.75 8.88
N TYR A 79 -14.37 12.69 10.08
CA TYR A 79 -15.17 12.78 11.28
C TYR A 79 -15.43 14.27 11.44
N ASP A 80 -16.65 14.66 11.07
CA ASP A 80 -17.27 15.91 11.50
C ASP A 80 -17.28 15.98 13.03
#